data_AF-A0A370H2V9-F1
#
_entry.id   AF-A0A370H2V9-F1
#
_cell.length_a   1.000
_cell.length_b   1.000
_cell.length_c   1.000
_cell.angle_alpha   90.00
_cell.angle_beta   90.00
_cell.angle_gamma   90.00
#
_symmetry.space_group_name_H-M   'P 1'
#
loop_
_entity.id
_entity.type
_entity.pdbx_description
1 polymer ?
#
loop_
_entity_poly.entity_id
_entity_poly.type
_entity_poly.pdbx_seq_one_letter_code
_entity_poly.pdbx_strand_id
1 'polypeptide(L)'
;MTELTTAQADTLEVLSESPAARTADELADLLDAPAYEIEDALAWLKRHRYIVGVTAWQLTVGAAYVLGSHHQLTEFELYVLHQIKEVGGTSTVDELVQDTGIPEDDLTDTVQWLSRNGYLQPVTAWRRTPIFR
;
A
#
# COMPACT_ATOMS: atom_id res chain seq x y z
N MET A 1 28.03 -3.87 -15.60
CA MET A 1 27.16 -2.85 -14.98
C MET A 1 25.96 -2.72 -15.87
N THR A 2 24.78 -3.14 -15.41
CA THR A 2 23.55 -2.91 -16.15
C THR A 2 23.10 -1.49 -15.81
N GLU A 3 23.06 -0.60 -16.80
CA GLU A 3 22.47 0.72 -16.61
C GLU A 3 20.95 0.56 -16.44
N LEU A 4 20.38 1.27 -15.46
CA LEU A 4 18.94 1.30 -15.26
C LEU A 4 18.30 2.08 -16.42
N THR A 5 17.13 1.63 -16.87
CA THR A 5 16.29 2.47 -17.73
C THR A 5 15.74 3.65 -16.92
N THR A 6 15.29 4.70 -17.59
CA THR A 6 14.65 5.87 -16.94
C THR A 6 13.52 5.43 -16.00
N ALA A 7 12.57 4.62 -16.48
CA ALA A 7 11.48 4.12 -15.64
C ALA A 7 11.97 3.33 -14.41
N GLN A 8 13.03 2.52 -14.53
CA GLN A 8 13.59 1.79 -13.40
C GLN A 8 14.30 2.71 -12.39
N ALA A 9 15.01 3.72 -12.88
CA ALA A 9 15.70 4.70 -12.04
C ALA A 9 14.68 5.56 -11.27
N ASP A 10 13.69 6.12 -11.97
CA ASP A 10 12.69 7.02 -11.39
C ASP A 10 11.79 6.26 -10.39
N THR A 11 11.35 5.04 -10.73
CA THR A 11 10.60 4.18 -9.79
C THR A 11 11.40 3.89 -8.52
N LEU A 12 12.68 3.58 -8.68
CA LEU A 12 13.55 3.29 -7.54
C LEU A 12 13.82 4.54 -6.70
N GLU A 13 13.94 5.71 -7.33
CA GLU A 13 14.11 7.01 -6.66
C GLU A 13 12.89 7.32 -5.79
N VAL A 14 11.68 7.30 -6.36
CA VAL A 14 10.42 7.54 -5.61
C VAL A 14 10.28 6.58 -4.42
N LEU A 15 10.58 5.30 -4.61
CA LEU A 15 10.53 4.31 -3.53
C LEU A 15 11.67 4.43 -2.51
N SER A 16 12.73 5.16 -2.82
CA SER A 16 13.84 5.43 -1.89
C SER A 16 13.61 6.70 -1.06
N GLU A 17 12.83 7.65 -1.58
CA GLU A 17 12.49 8.90 -0.88
C GLU A 17 11.37 8.72 0.16
N SER A 18 10.58 7.65 0.05
CA SER A 18 9.48 7.36 0.97
C SER A 18 9.62 5.97 1.59
N PRO A 19 9.47 5.83 2.94
CA PRO A 19 9.42 4.52 3.58
C PRO A 19 8.09 3.80 3.31
N ALA A 20 7.05 4.51 2.89
CA ALA A 20 5.73 3.94 2.61
C ALA A 20 5.75 3.06 1.36
N ALA A 21 4.98 1.97 1.40
CA ALA A 21 4.75 1.12 0.25
C ALA A 21 3.80 1.80 -0.73
N ARG A 22 4.05 1.61 -2.03
CA ARG A 22 3.21 2.15 -3.11
C ARG A 22 2.76 1.07 -4.08
N THR A 23 1.53 1.14 -4.52
CA THR A 23 0.99 0.30 -5.59
C THR A 23 1.59 0.69 -6.96
N ALA A 24 1.46 -0.19 -7.96
CA ALA A 24 1.89 0.13 -9.31
C ALA A 24 1.10 1.32 -9.89
N ASP A 25 -0.20 1.40 -9.61
CA ASP A 25 -1.05 2.50 -10.08
C ASP A 25 -0.64 3.84 -9.47
N GLU A 26 -0.38 3.90 -8.16
CA GLU A 26 0.11 5.13 -7.50
C GLU A 26 1.46 5.59 -8.08
N LEU A 27 2.34 4.65 -8.41
CA LEU A 27 3.63 4.97 -9.04
C LEU A 27 3.47 5.46 -10.48
N ALA A 28 2.54 4.87 -11.23
CA ALA A 28 2.20 5.32 -12.59
C ALA A 28 1.66 6.75 -12.58
N ASP A 29 0.77 7.07 -11.64
CA ASP A 29 0.21 8.42 -11.47
C ASP A 29 1.30 9.42 -11.05
N LEU A 30 2.18 9.05 -10.11
CA LEU A 30 3.26 9.94 -9.64
C LEU A 30 4.32 10.23 -10.70
N LEU A 31 4.63 9.24 -11.54
CA LEU A 31 5.65 9.34 -12.57
C LEU A 31 5.11 9.81 -13.93
N ASP A 32 3.80 10.08 -14.02
CA ASP A 32 3.09 10.39 -15.28
C ASP A 32 3.47 9.38 -16.39
N ALA A 33 3.42 8.09 -16.03
CA ALA A 33 3.89 6.99 -16.87
C ALA A 33 2.80 5.93 -17.07
N PRO A 34 2.79 5.21 -18.20
CA PRO A 34 1.84 4.11 -18.39
C PRO A 34 2.06 2.99 -17.37
N ALA A 35 0.97 2.44 -16.83
CA ALA A 35 1.01 1.38 -15.82
C ALA A 35 1.86 0.16 -16.24
N TYR A 36 1.80 -0.24 -17.52
CA TYR A 36 2.60 -1.38 -18.00
C TYR A 36 4.12 -1.14 -17.92
N GLU A 37 4.59 0.10 -18.09
CA GLU A 37 6.02 0.43 -17.98
C GLU A 37 6.49 0.36 -16.53
N ILE A 38 5.64 0.81 -15.60
CA ILE A 38 5.87 0.71 -14.17
C ILE A 38 5.88 -0.74 -13.72
N GLU A 39 4.94 -1.56 -14.17
CA GLU A 39 4.92 -2.99 -13.86
C GLU A 39 6.20 -3.71 -14.32
N ASP A 40 6.66 -3.43 -15.55
CA ASP A 40 7.91 -3.97 -16.08
C ASP A 40 9.13 -3.51 -15.28
N ALA A 41 9.17 -2.23 -14.89
CA ALA A 41 10.22 -1.67 -14.03
C ALA A 41 10.22 -2.35 -12.65
N LEU A 42 9.07 -2.49 -12.01
CA LEU A 42 8.91 -3.15 -10.71
C LEU A 42 9.32 -4.63 -10.77
N ALA A 43 8.91 -5.35 -11.83
CA ALA A 43 9.29 -6.74 -12.04
C ALA A 43 10.82 -6.89 -12.15
N TRP A 44 11.47 -5.98 -12.88
CA TRP A 44 12.93 -5.97 -13.00
C TRP A 44 13.61 -5.63 -11.67
N LEU A 45 13.16 -4.57 -10.98
CA LEU A 45 13.71 -4.13 -9.69
C LEU A 45 13.57 -5.19 -8.60
N LYS A 46 12.42 -5.88 -8.55
CA LYS A 46 12.19 -7.04 -7.67
C LYS A 46 13.16 -8.17 -7.97
N ARG A 47 13.32 -8.54 -9.25
CA ARG A 47 14.24 -9.61 -9.68
C ARG A 47 15.67 -9.34 -9.25
N HIS A 48 16.08 -8.07 -9.26
CA HIS A 48 17.41 -7.62 -8.84
C HIS A 48 17.50 -7.23 -7.36
N ARG A 49 16.44 -7.50 -6.57
CA ARG A 49 16.40 -7.29 -5.11
C ARG A 49 16.57 -5.83 -4.68
N TYR A 50 16.18 -4.89 -5.54
CA TYR A 50 16.10 -3.48 -5.14
C TYR A 50 14.85 -3.20 -4.31
N ILE A 51 13.74 -3.86 -4.63
CA ILE A 51 12.46 -3.65 -3.94
C ILE A 51 11.89 -4.99 -3.46
N VAL A 52 10.96 -4.91 -2.52
CA VAL A 52 10.17 -6.04 -2.05
C VAL A 52 8.69 -5.75 -2.26
N GLY A 53 7.94 -6.79 -2.61
CA GLY A 53 6.48 -6.72 -2.63
C GLY A 53 5.95 -7.01 -1.23
N VAL A 54 4.98 -6.22 -0.80
CA VAL A 54 4.27 -6.36 0.47
C VAL A 54 2.78 -6.33 0.24
N THR A 55 2.03 -6.91 1.17
CA THR A 55 0.57 -6.82 1.17
C THR A 55 0.16 -5.47 1.75
N ALA A 56 -0.52 -4.67 0.95
CA ALA A 56 -1.25 -3.51 1.43
C ALA A 56 -2.76 -3.76 1.31
N TRP A 57 -3.54 -2.94 2.00
CA TRP A 57 -4.99 -3.07 2.06
C TRP A 57 -5.64 -1.83 1.47
N GLN A 58 -6.37 -2.03 0.39
CA GLN A 58 -7.04 -0.96 -0.34
C GLN A 58 -8.53 -0.93 0.02
N LEU A 59 -9.07 0.27 0.18
CA LEU A 59 -10.51 0.48 0.34
C LEU A 59 -11.26 -0.01 -0.91
N THR A 60 -12.29 -0.81 -0.69
CA THR A 60 -13.24 -1.14 -1.77
C THR A 60 -14.21 0.03 -1.99
N VAL A 61 -14.85 0.06 -3.16
CA VAL A 61 -15.95 0.99 -3.44
C VAL A 61 -17.07 0.85 -2.38
N GLY A 62 -17.30 -0.36 -1.88
CA GLY A 62 -18.27 -0.63 -0.81
C GLY A 62 -17.90 0.05 0.50
N ALA A 63 -16.64 0.00 0.92
CA ALA A 63 -16.18 0.69 2.13
C ALA A 63 -16.31 2.21 2.02
N ALA A 64 -16.01 2.80 0.85
CA ALA A 64 -16.16 4.23 0.63
C ALA A 64 -17.61 4.70 0.83
N TYR A 65 -18.60 3.87 0.47
CA TYR A 65 -20.02 4.14 0.72
C TYR A 65 -20.38 3.99 2.20
N VAL A 66 -19.85 2.96 2.88
CA VAL A 66 -20.15 2.68 4.29
C VAL A 66 -19.66 3.79 5.22
N LEU A 67 -18.53 4.43 4.92
CA LEU A 67 -18.04 5.61 5.66
C LEU A 67 -19.02 6.81 5.66
N GLY A 68 -20.08 6.77 4.84
CA GLY A 68 -21.16 7.76 4.83
C GLY A 68 -22.49 7.30 5.45
N SER A 69 -22.58 6.08 6.02
CA SER A 69 -23.84 5.46 6.45
C SER A 69 -23.76 4.76 7.82
N HIS A 70 -24.89 4.64 8.53
CA HIS A 70 -24.96 4.05 9.88
C HIS A 70 -24.98 2.51 9.82
N HIS A 71 -23.84 1.87 9.59
CA HIS A 71 -23.71 0.42 9.51
C HIS A 71 -23.09 -0.24 10.76
N GLN A 72 -23.18 -1.57 10.81
CA GLN A 72 -22.83 -2.47 11.92
C GLN A 72 -21.33 -2.54 12.28
N LEU A 73 -20.55 -1.54 11.88
CA LEU A 73 -19.14 -1.48 12.22
C LEU A 73 -18.95 -0.96 13.64
N THR A 74 -17.97 -1.51 14.33
CA THR A 74 -17.50 -0.95 15.59
C THR A 74 -16.79 0.38 15.34
N GLU A 75 -16.65 1.20 16.39
CA GLU A 75 -15.89 2.45 16.32
C GLU A 75 -14.45 2.21 15.87
N PHE A 76 -13.87 1.06 16.24
CA PHE A 76 -12.50 0.68 15.87
C PHE A 76 -12.37 0.31 14.39
N GLU A 77 -13.29 -0.50 13.86
CA GLU A 77 -13.33 -0.84 12.44
C GLU A 77 -13.53 0.41 11.57
N LEU A 78 -14.44 1.32 11.98
CA LEU A 78 -14.62 2.61 11.32
C LEU A 78 -13.34 3.45 11.38
N TYR A 79 -12.68 3.49 12.53
CA TYR A 79 -11.43 4.21 12.70
C TYR A 79 -10.36 3.70 11.73
N VAL A 80 -10.16 2.38 11.62
CA VAL A 80 -9.20 1.78 10.67
C VAL A 80 -9.53 2.15 9.23
N LEU A 81 -10.80 2.05 8.82
CA LEU A 81 -11.22 2.46 7.46
C LEU A 81 -10.99 3.95 7.19
N HIS A 82 -11.23 4.81 8.20
CA HIS A 82 -10.95 6.23 8.10
C HIS A 82 -9.45 6.52 7.97
N GLN A 83 -8.60 5.84 8.73
CA GLN A 83 -7.15 6.02 8.64
C GLN A 83 -6.63 5.61 7.25
N ILE A 84 -7.05 4.45 6.73
CA ILE A 84 -6.66 4.03 5.36
C ILE A 84 -7.14 5.05 4.33
N LYS A 85 -8.32 5.65 4.51
CA LYS A 85 -8.83 6.71 3.62
C LYS A 85 -7.97 7.97 3.67
N GLU A 86 -7.54 8.40 4.86
CA GLU A 86 -6.75 9.63 5.05
C GLU A 86 -5.37 9.54 4.40
N VAL A 87 -4.78 8.35 4.34
CA VAL A 87 -3.46 8.12 3.73
C VAL A 87 -3.51 7.85 2.21
N GLY A 88 -4.67 8.02 1.57
CA GLY A 88 -4.82 7.89 0.12
C GLY A 88 -5.54 6.63 -0.34
N GLY A 89 -6.09 5.83 0.58
CA GLY A 89 -6.96 4.69 0.28
C GLY A 89 -6.27 3.33 0.23
N THR A 90 -4.95 3.27 0.44
CA THR A 90 -4.16 2.05 0.52
C THR A 90 -3.13 2.17 1.65
N SER A 91 -2.99 1.15 2.51
CA SER A 91 -1.93 1.14 3.52
C SER A 91 -1.57 -0.27 3.97
N THR A 92 -0.34 -0.47 4.45
CA THR A 92 0.10 -1.71 5.09
C THR A 92 -0.25 -1.71 6.59
N VAL A 93 -0.21 -2.89 7.23
CA VAL A 93 -0.44 -2.98 8.68
C VAL A 93 0.66 -2.26 9.45
N ASP A 94 1.92 -2.37 9.04
CA ASP A 94 3.03 -1.72 9.73
C ASP A 94 3.00 -0.19 9.63
N GLU A 95 2.51 0.36 8.52
CA GLU A 95 2.23 1.79 8.39
C GLU A 95 1.12 2.23 9.35
N LEU A 96 0.00 1.49 9.39
CA LEU A 96 -1.09 1.78 10.33
C LEU A 96 -0.62 1.71 11.80
N VAL A 97 0.23 0.75 12.15
CA VAL A 97 0.84 0.66 13.49
C VAL A 97 1.65 1.91 13.78
N GLN A 98 2.47 2.35 12.83
CA GLN A 98 3.32 3.54 12.99
C GLN A 98 2.48 4.82 13.15
N ASP A 99 1.42 4.97 12.38
CA ASP A 99 0.61 6.19 12.36
C ASP A 99 -0.35 6.29 13.55
N THR A 100 -0.92 5.15 13.98
CA THR A 100 -1.95 5.12 15.02
C THR A 100 -1.42 4.76 16.41
N GLY A 101 -0.25 4.11 16.50
CA GLY A 101 0.29 3.53 17.73
C GLY A 101 -0.48 2.31 18.25
N ILE A 102 -1.43 1.78 17.48
CA ILE A 102 -2.20 0.59 17.83
C ILE A 102 -1.32 -0.66 17.66
N PRO A 103 -1.43 -1.68 18.54
CA PRO A 103 -0.71 -2.94 18.38
C PRO A 103 -0.96 -3.64 17.03
N GLU A 104 0.10 -4.24 16.48
CA GLU A 104 0.06 -4.94 15.18
C GLU A 104 -0.97 -6.07 15.16
N ASP A 105 -1.11 -6.82 16.26
CA ASP A 105 -2.06 -7.93 16.37
C ASP A 105 -3.52 -7.44 16.22
N ASP A 106 -3.87 -6.34 16.91
CA ASP A 106 -5.22 -5.75 16.88
C ASP A 106 -5.57 -5.22 15.48
N LEU A 107 -4.61 -4.56 14.83
CA LEU A 107 -4.76 -4.08 13.45
C LEU A 107 -4.86 -5.25 12.46
N THR A 108 -4.04 -6.28 12.63
CA THR A 108 -4.04 -7.47 11.76
C THR A 108 -5.39 -8.16 11.79
N ASP A 109 -5.93 -8.42 12.98
CA ASP A 109 -7.23 -9.08 13.12
C ASP A 109 -8.36 -8.23 12.53
N THR A 110 -8.34 -6.92 12.79
CA THR A 110 -9.37 -5.99 12.29
C THR A 110 -9.32 -5.85 10.78
N VAL A 111 -8.14 -5.69 10.20
CA VAL A 111 -7.96 -5.59 8.75
C VAL A 111 -8.36 -6.89 8.04
N GLN A 112 -8.02 -8.04 8.61
CA GLN A 112 -8.49 -9.33 8.08
C GLN A 112 -10.01 -9.47 8.14
N TRP A 113 -10.64 -9.05 9.24
CA TRP A 113 -12.08 -9.05 9.36
C TRP A 113 -12.72 -8.12 8.34
N LEU A 114 -12.23 -6.89 8.21
CA LEU A 114 -12.69 -5.91 7.23
C LEU A 114 -12.56 -6.44 5.80
N SER A 115 -11.47 -7.16 5.50
CA SER A 115 -11.29 -7.77 4.19
C SER A 115 -12.28 -8.90 3.92
N ARG A 116 -12.49 -9.82 4.88
CA ARG A 116 -13.45 -10.92 4.75
C ARG A 116 -14.89 -10.42 4.55
N ASN A 117 -15.20 -9.24 5.08
CA ASN A 117 -16.51 -8.60 4.93
C ASN A 117 -16.59 -7.65 3.72
N GLY A 118 -15.56 -7.61 2.87
CA GLY A 118 -15.58 -6.87 1.60
C GLY A 118 -15.31 -5.37 1.71
N TYR A 119 -14.84 -4.89 2.86
CA TYR A 119 -14.46 -3.48 3.05
C TYR A 119 -13.05 -3.19 2.54
N LEU A 120 -12.15 -4.17 2.66
CA LEU A 120 -10.77 -4.08 2.21
C LEU A 120 -10.46 -5.19 1.21
N GLN A 121 -9.65 -4.87 0.21
CA GLN A 121 -9.06 -5.86 -0.67
C GLN A 121 -7.53 -5.86 -0.52
N PRO A 122 -6.90 -7.04 -0.47
CA PRO A 122 -5.44 -7.12 -0.46
C PRO A 122 -4.91 -6.75 -1.84
N VAL A 123 -3.94 -5.85 -1.88
CA VAL A 123 -3.21 -5.45 -3.09
C VAL A 123 -1.71 -5.61 -2.88
N THR A 124 -0.97 -5.76 -3.98
CA THR A 124 0.50 -5.74 -3.91
C THR A 124 0.98 -4.30 -3.92
N ALA A 125 1.68 -3.90 -2.87
CA ALA A 125 2.43 -2.66 -2.82
C ALA A 125 3.93 -2.96 -2.81
N TRP A 126 4.73 -1.95 -3.15
CA TRP A 126 6.17 -2.06 -3.35
C TRP A 126 6.87 -1.07 -2.46
N ARG A 127 7.93 -1.51 -1.80
CA ARG A 127 8.81 -0.64 -1.02
C ARG A 127 10.26 -0.98 -1.29
N ARG A 128 11.15 -0.04 -1.01
CA ARG A 128 12.59 -0.32 -1.04
C ARG A 128 12.91 -1.49 -0.14
N THR A 129 13.75 -2.40 -0.63
CA THR A 129 14.27 -3.50 0.20
C THR A 129 14.97 -2.87 1.41
N PRO A 130 14.57 -3.22 2.65
CA PRO A 130 15.20 -2.65 3.84
C PRO A 130 16.69 -2.98 3.84
N ILE A 131 17.52 -1.97 4.09
CA ILE A 131 18.95 -2.16 4.32
C ILE A 131 19.13 -2.56 5.79
N PHE A 132 18.66 -3.75 6.18
CA PHE A 132 18.97 -4.22 7.53
C PHE A 132 20.48 -4.51 7.60
N ARG A 133 21.14 -3.80 8.54
CA ARG A 133 22.45 -4.14 9.12
C ARG A 133 22.27 -5.17 10.21
#